data_AF-A0A4Q4WMJ7-F1
#
_entry.id   AF-A0A4Q4WMJ7-F1
#
_cell.length_a   1.000
_cell.length_b   1.000
_cell.length_c   1.000
_cell.angle_alpha   90.00
_cell.angle_beta   90.00
_cell.angle_gamma   90.00
#
_symmetry.space_group_name_H-M   'P 1'
#
loop_
_entity.id
_entity.type
_entity.pdbx_description
1 polymer ?
#
loop_
_entity_poly.entity_id
_entity_poly.type
_entity_poly.pdbx_seq_one_letter_code
_entity_poly.pdbx_strand_id
1 'polypeptide(L)'
;MTDYPKLIRNTSSVRSTYVRSGWYGAARLDPYDDIMASLRDTAAHDKLKAKTAFDYAGKENPALEAGIDSQVAGMVDYIRRKYVSSDSGPRPLDLPRMAQHFTLNTITRIAYGKEFGYLDSDSDVFEYIRTTEEIMPQTQLRADLP
;
A
#
# COMPACT_ATOMS: atom_id res chain seq x y z
N MET A 1 16.26 -13.75 -7.95
CA MET A 1 14.87 -14.14 -8.31
C MET A 1 14.97 -15.12 -9.49
N THR A 2 14.13 -16.15 -9.54
CA THR A 2 14.09 -17.11 -10.67
C THR A 2 13.05 -16.68 -11.70
N ASP A 3 13.27 -16.99 -12.97
CA ASP A 3 12.36 -16.78 -14.10
C ASP A 3 11.64 -18.07 -14.54
N TYR A 4 11.87 -19.20 -13.86
CA TYR A 4 11.35 -20.50 -14.26
C TYR A 4 9.89 -20.71 -13.79
N PRO A 5 8.89 -20.78 -14.67
CA PRO A 5 7.48 -20.77 -14.27
C PRO A 5 7.08 -21.98 -13.41
N LYS A 6 7.67 -23.16 -13.68
CA LYS A 6 7.37 -24.35 -12.87
C LYS A 6 7.88 -24.21 -11.45
N LEU A 7 9.02 -23.54 -11.24
CA LEU A 7 9.55 -23.31 -9.90
C LEU A 7 8.69 -22.30 -9.16
N ILE A 8 8.28 -21.20 -9.80
CA ILE A 8 7.33 -20.23 -9.21
C ILE A 8 6.04 -20.93 -8.78
N ARG A 9 5.46 -21.77 -9.65
CA ARG A 9 4.26 -22.56 -9.32
C ARG A 9 4.49 -23.48 -8.12
N ASN A 10 5.66 -24.12 -8.05
CA ASN A 10 5.99 -25.03 -6.95
C ASN A 10 6.14 -24.26 -5.62
N THR A 11 6.91 -23.17 -5.62
CA THR A 11 7.15 -22.37 -4.41
C THR A 11 5.88 -21.72 -3.88
N SER A 12 4.94 -21.36 -4.75
CA SER A 12 3.65 -20.75 -4.38
C SER A 12 2.52 -21.77 -4.13
N SER A 13 2.80 -23.08 -4.15
CA SER A 13 1.76 -24.10 -3.97
C SER A 13 1.29 -24.21 -2.51
N VAL A 14 0.02 -24.61 -2.31
CA VAL A 14 -0.62 -24.73 -0.97
C VAL A 14 0.13 -25.69 -0.02
N ARG A 15 0.90 -26.64 -0.56
CA ARG A 15 1.68 -27.63 0.21
C ARG A 15 3.19 -27.47 -0.02
N SER A 16 3.60 -26.28 -0.46
CA SER A 16 5.01 -25.94 -0.63
C SER A 16 5.74 -26.08 0.70
N THR A 17 6.92 -26.69 0.67
CA THR A 17 7.84 -26.72 1.83
C THR A 17 8.74 -25.49 1.87
N TYR A 18 8.63 -24.58 0.89
CA TYR A 18 9.38 -23.32 0.88
C TYR A 18 8.77 -22.36 1.89
N VAL A 19 9.61 -21.80 2.75
CA VAL A 19 9.22 -20.80 3.75
C VAL A 19 9.75 -19.42 3.37
N ARG A 20 9.15 -18.38 3.96
CA ARG A 20 9.66 -17.01 3.84
C ARG A 20 11.05 -16.88 4.44
N SER A 21 11.95 -16.23 3.72
CA SER A 21 13.34 -15.99 4.15
C SER A 21 13.42 -15.03 5.35
N GLY A 22 14.59 -14.97 5.97
CA GLY A 22 14.90 -14.00 7.04
C GLY A 22 14.71 -12.54 6.60
N TRP A 23 14.91 -12.26 5.31
CA TRP A 23 14.71 -10.97 4.67
C TRP A 23 13.36 -10.31 5.01
N TYR A 24 12.28 -11.10 5.10
CA TYR A 24 10.95 -10.59 5.45
C TYR A 24 10.89 -9.96 6.85
N GLY A 25 11.80 -10.34 7.76
CA GLY A 25 11.89 -9.75 9.10
C GLY A 25 12.18 -8.25 9.08
N ALA A 26 12.79 -7.73 8.01
CA ALA A 26 13.03 -6.29 7.88
C ALA A 26 11.75 -5.45 7.77
N ALA A 27 10.63 -6.06 7.37
CA ALA A 27 9.33 -5.41 7.33
C ALA A 27 8.69 -5.24 8.72
N ARG A 28 9.35 -5.68 9.80
CA ARG A 28 8.86 -5.53 11.16
C ARG A 28 9.00 -4.07 11.60
N LEU A 29 7.86 -3.41 11.83
CA LEU A 29 7.78 -2.02 12.28
C LEU A 29 7.75 -1.91 13.81
N ASP A 30 7.06 -2.83 14.50
CA ASP A 30 7.03 -2.94 15.96
C ASP A 30 8.16 -3.86 16.44
N PRO A 31 9.04 -3.45 17.37
CA PRO A 31 10.15 -4.29 17.81
C PRO A 31 9.73 -5.58 18.56
N TYR A 32 8.51 -5.62 19.09
CA TYR A 32 7.99 -6.72 19.91
C TYR A 32 7.09 -7.68 19.12
N ASP A 33 6.34 -7.16 18.13
CA ASP A 33 5.34 -7.93 17.41
C ASP A 33 5.58 -7.98 15.89
N ASP A 34 5.29 -9.15 15.30
CA ASP A 34 5.29 -9.32 13.85
C ASP A 34 3.97 -8.88 13.21
N ILE A 35 4.08 -8.23 12.05
CA ILE A 35 2.94 -7.93 11.19
C ILE A 35 2.80 -8.98 10.09
N MET A 36 1.68 -8.95 9.37
CA MET A 36 1.43 -9.89 8.26
C MET A 36 2.57 -9.95 7.22
N ALA A 37 3.24 -8.81 7.00
CA ALA A 37 4.38 -8.71 6.08
C ALA A 37 5.66 -9.36 6.61
N SER A 38 5.93 -9.29 7.92
CA SER A 38 7.17 -9.81 8.54
C SER A 38 7.05 -11.24 9.07
N LEU A 39 5.83 -11.72 9.31
CA LEU A 39 5.56 -13.05 9.86
C LEU A 39 5.99 -14.16 8.89
N ARG A 40 6.94 -14.99 9.34
CA ARG A 40 7.57 -16.06 8.54
C ARG A 40 7.00 -17.45 8.80
N ASP A 41 6.51 -17.70 10.01
CA ASP A 41 5.85 -18.97 10.34
C ASP A 41 4.56 -19.10 9.51
N THR A 42 4.51 -20.13 8.67
CA THR A 42 3.43 -20.27 7.68
C THR A 42 2.08 -20.55 8.35
N ALA A 43 2.04 -21.35 9.41
CA ALA A 43 0.80 -21.66 10.11
C ALA A 43 0.24 -20.43 10.84
N ALA A 44 1.10 -19.66 11.51
CA ALA A 44 0.74 -18.40 12.15
C ALA A 44 0.32 -17.35 11.11
N HIS A 45 1.03 -17.29 9.98
CA HIS A 45 0.70 -16.41 8.86
C HIS A 45 -0.70 -16.72 8.30
N ASP A 46 -0.99 -17.99 8.00
CA ASP A 46 -2.30 -18.40 7.49
C ASP A 46 -3.41 -18.12 8.51
N LYS A 47 -3.15 -18.34 9.80
CA LYS A 47 -4.08 -17.98 10.87
C LYS A 47 -4.35 -16.48 10.94
N LEU A 48 -3.32 -15.63 10.84
CA LEU A 48 -3.49 -14.18 10.85
C LEU A 48 -4.22 -13.69 9.59
N LYS A 49 -3.88 -14.24 8.41
CA LYS A 49 -4.55 -13.95 7.16
C LYS A 49 -6.03 -14.34 7.22
N ALA A 50 -6.37 -15.51 7.78
CA ALA A 50 -7.75 -15.93 7.93
C ALA A 50 -8.56 -14.99 8.84
N LYS A 51 -7.93 -14.42 9.88
CA LYS A 51 -8.57 -13.43 10.77
C LYS A 51 -8.90 -12.12 10.05
N THR A 52 -8.04 -11.65 9.17
CA THR A 52 -8.22 -10.37 8.47
C THR A 52 -8.94 -10.50 7.13
N ALA A 53 -9.02 -11.70 6.55
CA ALA A 53 -9.58 -11.94 5.22
C ALA A 53 -11.01 -11.40 5.04
N PHE A 54 -11.81 -11.39 6.10
CA PHE A 54 -13.17 -10.87 6.07
C PHE A 54 -13.23 -9.37 5.75
N ASP A 55 -12.36 -8.58 6.37
CA ASP A 55 -12.30 -7.12 6.16
C ASP A 55 -11.87 -6.78 4.72
N TYR A 56 -11.06 -7.64 4.11
CA TYR A 56 -10.62 -7.51 2.71
C TYR A 56 -11.58 -8.16 1.69
N ALA A 57 -12.63 -8.86 2.14
CA ALA A 57 -13.58 -9.51 1.24
C ALA A 57 -14.56 -8.51 0.59
N GLY A 58 -14.63 -7.28 1.10
CA GLY A 58 -15.51 -6.22 0.60
C GLY A 58 -17.01 -6.44 0.85
N LYS A 59 -17.43 -7.66 1.24
CA LYS A 59 -18.83 -8.04 1.43
C LYS A 59 -19.56 -7.19 2.47
N GLU A 60 -18.88 -6.78 3.53
CA GLU A 60 -19.44 -5.93 4.59
C GLU A 60 -19.19 -4.43 4.36
N ASN A 61 -18.70 -4.04 3.18
CA ASN A 61 -18.54 -2.64 2.81
C ASN A 61 -19.38 -2.29 1.57
N PRO A 62 -20.72 -2.14 1.70
CA PRO A 62 -21.58 -1.73 0.59
C PRO A 62 -21.20 -0.38 -0.03
N ALA A 63 -20.48 0.46 0.72
CA ALA A 63 -20.03 1.77 0.28
C ALA A 63 -18.65 1.75 -0.40
N LEU A 64 -18.04 0.57 -0.59
CA LEU A 64 -16.69 0.43 -1.15
C LEU A 64 -16.57 1.11 -2.53
N GLU A 65 -17.44 0.74 -3.46
CA GLU A 65 -17.44 1.30 -4.83
C GLU A 65 -17.69 2.80 -4.80
N ALA A 66 -18.74 3.25 -4.10
CA ALA A 66 -19.06 4.67 -3.98
C ALA A 66 -17.94 5.49 -3.31
N GLY A 67 -17.22 4.90 -2.34
CA GLY A 67 -16.07 5.51 -1.68
C GLY A 67 -14.87 5.64 -2.60
N ILE A 68 -14.61 4.66 -3.47
CA ILE A 68 -13.56 4.75 -4.49
C ILE A 68 -13.95 5.78 -5.55
N ASP A 69 -15.19 5.75 -6.03
CA ASP A 69 -15.70 6.70 -7.02
C ASP A 69 -15.57 8.14 -6.54
N SER A 70 -15.85 8.41 -5.26
CA SER A 70 -15.66 9.75 -4.69
C SER A 70 -14.19 10.18 -4.71
N GLN A 71 -13.24 9.27 -4.47
CA GLN A 71 -11.81 9.59 -4.56
C GLN A 71 -11.35 9.78 -6.01
N VAL A 72 -11.90 9.04 -6.97
CA VAL A 72 -11.63 9.24 -8.40
C VAL A 72 -12.12 10.62 -8.83
N ALA A 73 -13.32 11.02 -8.41
CA ALA A 73 -13.84 12.37 -8.64
C ALA A 73 -12.93 13.44 -8.01
N GLY A 74 -12.47 13.24 -6.77
CA GLY A 74 -11.53 14.13 -6.10
C GLY A 74 -10.19 14.26 -6.83
N MET A 75 -9.65 13.16 -7.37
CA MET A 75 -8.43 13.17 -8.19
C MET A 75 -8.64 13.97 -9.49
N VAL A 76 -9.77 13.79 -10.17
CA VAL A 76 -10.11 14.56 -11.38
C VAL A 76 -10.23 16.05 -11.06
N ASP A 77 -10.89 16.40 -9.96
CA ASP A 77 -11.01 17.79 -9.52
C ASP A 77 -9.64 18.42 -9.18
N TYR A 78 -8.77 17.69 -8.47
CA TYR A 78 -7.39 18.09 -8.21
C TYR A 78 -6.62 18.41 -9.50
N ILE A 79 -6.70 17.54 -10.51
CA ILE A 79 -6.09 17.78 -11.84
C ILE A 79 -6.68 19.05 -12.48
N ARG A 80 -8.00 19.20 -12.46
CA ARG A 80 -8.70 20.35 -13.07
C ARG A 80 -8.30 21.67 -12.42
N ARG A 81 -8.21 21.72 -11.10
CA ARG A 81 -7.87 22.92 -10.33
C ARG A 81 -6.43 23.36 -10.56
N LYS A 82 -5.48 22.42 -10.67
CA LYS A 82 -4.05 22.75 -10.57
C LYS A 82 -3.21 22.45 -11.82
N TYR A 83 -3.62 21.53 -12.68
CA TYR A 83 -2.77 21.00 -13.75
C TYR A 83 -3.34 21.17 -15.16
N VAL A 84 -4.49 21.82 -15.31
CA VAL A 84 -4.98 22.24 -16.63
C VAL A 84 -4.12 23.39 -17.13
N SER A 85 -3.37 23.13 -18.21
CA SER A 85 -2.59 24.14 -18.92
C SER A 85 -3.49 25.24 -19.49
N SER A 86 -2.95 26.45 -19.61
CA SER A 86 -3.64 27.63 -20.14
C SER A 86 -2.72 28.39 -21.09
N ASP A 87 -3.19 29.51 -21.64
CA ASP A 87 -2.39 30.37 -22.52
C ASP A 87 -1.10 30.91 -21.85
N SER A 88 -1.02 30.87 -20.52
CA SER A 88 0.20 31.20 -19.76
C SER A 88 1.26 30.09 -19.75
N GLY A 89 0.97 28.92 -20.33
CA GLY A 89 1.93 27.82 -20.51
C GLY A 89 1.51 26.47 -19.91
N PRO A 90 2.34 25.43 -20.08
CA PRO A 90 2.05 24.08 -19.59
C PRO A 90 2.14 23.99 -18.06
N ARG A 91 1.25 23.20 -17.45
CA ARG A 91 1.24 22.91 -16.01
C ARG A 91 1.51 21.42 -15.78
N PRO A 92 2.79 20.99 -15.69
CA PRO A 92 3.13 19.57 -15.59
C PRO A 92 2.65 18.96 -14.27
N LEU A 93 2.08 17.77 -14.34
CA LEU A 93 1.64 16.97 -13.19
C LEU A 93 2.76 16.04 -12.73
N ASP A 94 3.06 16.07 -11.43
CA ASP A 94 3.81 15.01 -10.75
C ASP A 94 2.87 13.82 -10.54
N LEU A 95 2.86 12.91 -11.51
CA LEU A 95 1.98 11.75 -11.51
C LEU A 95 2.28 10.79 -10.34
N PRO A 96 3.54 10.45 -10.00
CA PRO A 96 3.86 9.66 -8.81
C PRO A 96 3.29 10.25 -7.51
N ARG A 97 3.48 11.56 -7.27
CA ARG A 97 3.00 12.20 -6.04
C ARG A 97 1.48 12.19 -5.96
N MET A 98 0.79 12.51 -7.05
CA MET A 98 -0.67 12.43 -7.11
C MET A 98 -1.17 11.00 -6.89
N ALA A 99 -0.51 9.99 -7.48
CA ALA A 99 -0.88 8.60 -7.31
C ALA A 99 -0.75 8.17 -5.83
N GLN A 100 0.28 8.63 -5.13
CA GLN A 100 0.43 8.42 -3.68
C GLN A 100 -0.72 9.09 -2.90
N HIS A 101 -1.00 10.37 -3.17
CA HIS A 101 -2.11 11.10 -2.52
C HIS A 101 -3.47 10.43 -2.75
N PHE A 102 -3.76 10.04 -3.99
CA PHE A 102 -4.98 9.32 -4.35
C PHE A 102 -5.08 7.97 -3.63
N THR A 103 -3.98 7.21 -3.59
CA THR A 103 -3.95 5.92 -2.89
C THR A 103 -4.22 6.09 -1.41
N LEU A 104 -3.56 7.07 -0.76
CA LEU A 104 -3.73 7.35 0.67
C LEU A 104 -5.15 7.82 1.00
N ASN A 105 -5.72 8.71 0.20
CA ASN A 105 -7.12 9.11 0.34
C ASN A 105 -8.09 7.93 0.14
N THR A 106 -7.82 7.05 -0.82
CA THR A 106 -8.67 5.88 -1.10
C THR A 106 -8.63 4.88 0.04
N ILE A 107 -7.45 4.46 0.50
CA ILE A 107 -7.35 3.49 1.60
C ILE A 107 -7.91 4.06 2.91
N THR A 108 -7.73 5.36 3.17
CA THR A 108 -8.28 6.00 4.38
C THR A 108 -9.79 6.14 4.31
N ARG A 109 -10.34 6.48 3.14
CA ARG A 109 -11.79 6.45 2.89
C ARG A 109 -12.39 5.07 3.15
N ILE A 110 -11.75 4.02 2.64
CA ILE A 110 -12.22 2.64 2.81
C ILE A 110 -12.10 2.19 4.26
N ALA A 111 -10.98 2.47 4.92
CA ALA A 111 -10.68 1.99 6.27
C ALA A 111 -11.42 2.76 7.38
N TYR A 112 -11.58 4.07 7.23
CA TYR A 112 -12.10 4.96 8.27
C TYR A 112 -13.45 5.61 7.91
N GLY A 113 -13.99 5.32 6.72
CA GLY A 113 -15.21 5.96 6.20
C GLY A 113 -15.00 7.40 5.74
N LYS A 114 -13.77 7.95 5.86
CA LYS A 114 -13.41 9.30 5.43
C LYS A 114 -11.97 9.35 4.93
N GLU A 115 -11.75 10.08 3.85
CA GLU A 115 -10.43 10.43 3.36
C GLU A 115 -9.73 11.43 4.30
N PHE A 116 -8.41 11.42 4.26
CA PHE A 116 -7.58 12.27 5.11
C PHE A 116 -7.20 13.62 4.47
N GLY A 117 -7.56 13.82 3.19
CA GLY A 117 -7.45 15.11 2.52
C GLY A 117 -6.17 15.33 1.71
N TYR A 118 -5.40 14.28 1.41
CA TYR A 118 -4.13 14.38 0.67
C TYR A 118 -4.26 15.08 -0.70
N LEU A 119 -5.36 14.82 -1.43
CA LEU A 119 -5.65 15.48 -2.72
C LEU A 119 -6.22 16.90 -2.58
N ASP A 120 -6.83 17.22 -1.44
CA ASP A 120 -7.46 18.52 -1.21
C ASP A 120 -6.42 19.56 -0.82
N SER A 121 -5.58 19.21 0.15
CA SER A 121 -4.47 20.04 0.62
C SER A 121 -3.25 19.99 -0.29
N ASP A 122 -3.18 18.98 -1.16
CA ASP A 122 -2.00 18.66 -1.96
C ASP A 122 -0.72 18.57 -1.10
N SER A 123 -0.83 17.84 0.00
CA SER A 123 0.24 17.70 0.97
C SER A 123 0.21 16.33 1.61
N ASP A 124 1.38 15.93 2.13
CA ASP A 124 1.53 14.71 2.92
C ASP A 124 1.02 14.96 4.35
N VAL A 125 -0.32 14.96 4.51
CA VAL A 125 -1.05 15.43 5.72
C VAL A 125 -0.51 14.86 7.03
N PHE A 126 -0.06 13.61 7.03
CA PHE A 126 0.48 12.89 8.19
C PHE A 126 1.93 12.45 7.99
N GLU A 127 2.64 13.06 7.04
CA GLU A 127 4.06 12.77 6.76
C GLU A 127 4.32 11.30 6.37
N TYR A 128 3.27 10.59 5.94
CA TYR A 128 3.33 9.16 5.61
C TYR A 128 4.34 8.90 4.49
N ILE A 129 4.31 9.72 3.43
CA ILE A 129 5.19 9.55 2.27
C ILE A 129 6.62 9.86 2.70
N ARG A 130 6.83 10.99 3.39
CA ARG A 130 8.16 11.39 3.87
C ARG A 130 8.76 10.32 4.78
N THR A 131 8.03 9.86 5.79
CA THR A 131 8.50 8.82 6.70
C THR A 131 8.77 7.52 5.96
N THR A 132 7.93 7.13 5.00
CA THR A 132 8.17 5.93 4.17
C THR A 132 9.47 6.05 3.36
N GLU A 133 9.72 7.20 2.74
CA GLU A 133 10.96 7.48 2.00
C GLU A 133 12.20 7.42 2.90
N GLU A 134 12.10 7.91 4.14
CA GLU A 134 13.20 7.90 5.12
C GLU A 134 13.52 6.50 5.66
N ILE A 135 12.49 5.68 5.92
CA ILE A 135 12.70 4.34 6.51
C ILE A 135 13.08 3.29 5.47
N MET A 136 12.69 3.44 4.21
CA MET A 136 12.87 2.39 3.22
C MET A 136 14.34 1.96 3.00
N PRO A 137 15.33 2.87 2.94
CA PRO A 137 16.74 2.50 2.88
C PRO A 137 17.20 1.72 4.13
N GLN A 138 16.65 2.04 5.31
CA GLN A 138 16.97 1.34 6.55
C GLN A 138 16.39 -0.07 6.57
N THR A 139 15.15 -0.23 6.09
CA THR A 139 14.52 -1.54 5.89
C THR A 139 15.34 -2.39 4.94
N GLN A 140 15.79 -1.84 3.80
CA GLN A 140 16.64 -2.57 2.86
C GLN A 140 17.95 -3.01 3.52
N LEU A 141 18.64 -2.10 4.23
CA LEU A 141 19.88 -2.42 4.94
C LEU A 141 19.67 -3.56 5.95
N ARG A 142 18.59 -3.52 6.74
CA ARG A 142 18.26 -4.58 7.70
C ARG A 142 17.98 -5.92 7.03
N ALA A 143 17.42 -5.89 5.82
CA ALA A 143 17.06 -7.10 5.09
C ALA A 143 18.29 -7.80 4.49
N ASP A 144 19.35 -7.04 4.21
CA ASP A 144 20.61 -7.52 3.63
C ASP A 144 21.62 -7.97 4.71
N LEU A 145 21.43 -7.57 5.97
CA LEU A 145 22.22 -8.04 7.10
C LEU A 145 21.80 -9.46 7.54
N PRO A 146 22.76 -10.35 7.86
CA PRO A 146 22.47 -11.72 8.27
C PRO A 146 21.73 -11.82 9.61
#